data_AF-A0A7G8DSZ8-F1
#
_entry.id   AF-A0A7G8DSZ8-F1
#
_cell.length_a   1.000
_cell.length_b   1.000
_cell.length_c   1.000
_cell.angle_alpha   90.00
_cell.angle_beta   90.00
_cell.angle_gamma   90.00
#
_symmetry.space_group_name_H-M   'P 1'
#
loop_
_entity.id
_entity.type
_entity.pdbx_description
1 polymer ?
#
loop_
_entity_poly.entity_id
_entity_poly.type
_entity_poly.pdbx_seq_one_letter_code
_entity_poly.pdbx_strand_id
1 'polypeptide(L)'
;MLWNADLCANVLERFGYRPVTRSERIGQWTDLLEAMTAGSPSITTTADQMAEELPTDLVEDVNHQLSRRGCSYQVCRPVSSRH
;
A
#
# COMPACT_ATOMS: atom_id res chain seq x y z
N MET A 1 15.99 -6.08 -19.18
CA MET A 1 17.03 -5.96 -18.14
C MET A 1 16.55 -6.74 -16.93
N LEU A 2 17.25 -7.80 -16.53
CA LEU A 2 16.87 -8.66 -15.41
C LEU A 2 17.37 -8.00 -14.12
N TRP A 3 16.48 -7.35 -13.38
CA TRP A 3 16.82 -6.75 -12.10
C TRP A 3 17.11 -7.86 -11.09
N ASN A 4 18.35 -7.96 -10.62
CA ASN A 4 18.74 -8.96 -9.62
C ASN A 4 18.28 -8.46 -8.25
N ALA A 5 17.00 -8.69 -7.96
CA ALA A 5 16.36 -8.30 -6.69
C ALA A 5 17.14 -8.79 -5.46
N ASP A 6 17.78 -9.96 -5.57
CA ASP A 6 18.62 -10.56 -4.53
C ASP A 6 19.90 -9.74 -4.25
N LEU A 7 20.59 -9.29 -5.30
CA LEU A 7 21.80 -8.47 -5.19
C LEU A 7 21.47 -7.08 -4.62
N CYS A 8 20.34 -6.50 -5.06
CA CYS A 8 19.87 -5.22 -4.52
C CYS A 8 19.47 -5.36 -3.05
N ALA A 9 18.75 -6.40 -2.65
CA ALA A 9 18.37 -6.62 -1.25
C ALA A 9 19.61 -6.68 -0.34
N ASN A 10 20.63 -7.47 -0.72
CA ASN A 10 21.85 -7.63 0.05
C ASN A 10 22.66 -6.31 0.17
N VAL A 11 22.74 -5.53 -0.91
CA VAL A 11 23.37 -4.20 -0.86
C VAL A 11 22.59 -3.25 0.05
N LEU A 12 21.26 -3.19 -0.06
CA LEU A 12 20.45 -2.32 0.81
C LEU A 12 20.56 -2.70 2.29
N GLU A 13 20.55 -4.00 2.63
CA GLU A 13 20.74 -4.46 4.01
C GLU A 13 22.12 -4.09 4.57
N ARG A 14 23.18 -4.14 3.74
CA ARG A 14 24.53 -3.68 4.11
C ARG A 14 24.60 -2.19 4.43
N PHE A 15 23.74 -1.38 3.84
CA PHE A 15 23.63 0.05 4.15
C PHE A 15 22.64 0.35 5.31
N GLY A 16 22.11 -0.69 5.98
CA GLY A 16 21.17 -0.54 7.09
C GLY A 16 19.72 -0.31 6.65
N TYR A 17 19.43 -0.38 5.34
CA TYR A 17 18.07 -0.35 4.83
C TYR A 17 17.45 -1.73 4.97
N ARG A 18 16.61 -1.88 6.00
CA ARG A 18 15.82 -3.10 6.19
C ARG A 18 14.83 -3.22 5.03
N PRO A 19 14.63 -4.43 4.47
CA PRO A 19 13.57 -4.63 3.49
C PRO A 19 12.26 -4.19 4.13
N VAL A 20 11.54 -3.27 3.49
CA VAL A 20 10.24 -2.81 3.97
C VAL A 20 9.36 -4.03 4.10
N THR A 21 9.12 -4.42 5.35
CA THR A 21 8.32 -5.61 5.63
C THR A 21 6.90 -5.40 5.11
N ARG A 22 6.23 -6.50 4.78
CA ARG A 22 4.83 -6.48 4.35
C ARG A 22 3.97 -5.65 5.31
N SER A 23 4.19 -5.82 6.61
CA SER A 23 3.49 -5.12 7.69
C SER A 23 3.69 -3.59 7.65
N GLU A 24 4.92 -3.12 7.42
CA GLU A 24 5.18 -1.68 7.30
C GLU A 24 4.55 -1.09 6.05
N ARG A 25 4.59 -1.83 4.93
CA ARG A 25 3.93 -1.44 3.70
C ARG A 25 2.42 -1.32 3.88
N ILE A 26 1.79 -2.29 4.56
CA ILE A 26 0.36 -2.25 4.91
C ILE A 26 0.07 -1.01 5.77
N GLY A 27 0.91 -0.72 6.77
CA GLY A 27 0.77 0.46 7.63
C GLY A 27 0.84 1.77 6.85
N GLN A 28 1.83 1.92 5.97
CA GLN A 28 1.99 3.11 5.13
C GLN A 28 0.81 3.33 4.19
N TRP A 29 0.30 2.26 3.57
CA TRP A 29 -0.89 2.35 2.72
C TRP A 29 -2.14 2.73 3.50
N THR A 30 -2.33 2.14 4.68
CA THR A 30 -3.44 2.46 5.58
C THR A 30 -3.41 3.94 5.98
N ASP A 31 -2.23 4.45 6.37
CA ASP A 31 -2.03 5.84 6.79
C ASP A 31 -2.28 6.83 5.66
N LEU A 32 -1.75 6.54 4.47
CA LEU A 32 -1.95 7.34 3.27
C LEU A 32 -3.43 7.43 2.89
N LEU A 33 -4.13 6.29 2.81
CA LEU A 33 -5.55 6.25 2.47
C LEU A 33 -6.39 6.97 3.51
N GLU A 34 -6.12 6.75 4.80
CA GLU A 34 -6.81 7.44 5.89
C GLU A 34 -6.61 8.97 5.81
N ALA A 35 -5.38 9.44 5.61
CA ALA A 35 -5.06 10.86 5.50
C ALA A 35 -5.70 11.54 4.27
N MET A 36 -5.82 10.81 3.15
CA MET A 36 -6.54 11.27 1.97
C MET A 36 -8.06 11.32 2.22
N THR A 37 -8.62 10.32 2.91
CA THR A 37 -10.05 10.29 3.24
C THR A 37 -10.44 11.34 4.28
N ALA A 38 -9.53 11.64 5.21
CA ALA A 38 -9.69 12.68 6.24
C ALA A 38 -9.73 14.11 5.67
N GLY A 39 -9.57 14.28 4.35
CA GLY A 39 -9.84 15.53 3.66
C GLY A 39 -8.66 16.49 3.70
N SER A 40 -7.48 16.03 3.27
CA SER A 40 -6.37 16.94 2.97
C SER A 40 -6.64 17.65 1.64
N PRO A 41 -6.95 18.96 1.61
CA PRO A 41 -7.31 19.69 0.38
C PRO A 41 -6.13 19.91 -0.58
N SER A 42 -4.92 19.48 -0.20
CA SER A 42 -3.70 19.61 -0.99
C SER A 42 -3.40 18.41 -1.88
N ILE A 43 -4.18 17.33 -1.80
CA ILE A 43 -3.93 16.10 -2.55
C ILE A 43 -4.84 16.11 -3.79
N THR A 44 -4.26 16.35 -4.97
CA THR A 44 -4.95 16.29 -6.27
C THR A 44 -5.36 14.88 -6.67
N THR A 45 -4.79 13.87 -6.03
CA THR A 45 -5.08 12.45 -6.24
C THR A 45 -6.10 11.95 -5.20
N THR A 46 -7.14 11.24 -5.64
CA THR A 46 -8.13 10.66 -4.73
C THR A 46 -7.60 9.37 -4.11
N ALA A 47 -8.13 9.01 -2.93
CA ALA A 47 -7.80 7.74 -2.28
C ALA A 47 -8.04 6.52 -3.19
N ASP A 48 -9.07 6.59 -4.05
CA ASP A 48 -9.39 5.58 -5.05
C ASP A 48 -8.29 5.41 -6.10
N GLN A 49 -7.82 6.52 -6.68
CA GLN A 49 -6.72 6.51 -7.65
C GLN A 49 -5.42 5.97 -7.04
N MET A 50 -5.14 6.25 -5.77
CA MET A 50 -3.98 5.65 -5.09
C MET A 50 -4.21 4.19 -4.73
N ALA A 51 -5.42 3.80 -4.36
CA ALA A 51 -5.77 2.41 -4.08
C ALA A 51 -5.66 1.53 -5.34
N GLU A 52 -5.74 2.11 -6.53
CA GLU A 52 -5.39 1.42 -7.78
C GLU A 52 -3.90 1.06 -7.87
N GLU A 53 -2.99 1.74 -7.18
CA GLU A 53 -1.57 1.39 -7.17
C GLU A 53 -1.23 0.36 -6.08
N LEU A 54 -2.19 0.02 -5.21
CA LEU A 54 -2.02 -0.96 -4.13
C LEU A 54 -1.89 -2.38 -4.71
N PRO A 55 -0.85 -3.17 -4.31
CA PRO A 55 -0.73 -4.56 -4.73
C PRO A 55 -1.91 -5.40 -4.22
N THR A 56 -2.48 -6.25 -5.09
CA THR A 56 -3.65 -7.07 -4.75
C THR A 56 -3.45 -7.95 -3.51
N ASP A 57 -2.23 -8.45 -3.32
CA ASP A 57 -1.84 -9.26 -2.17
C ASP A 57 -1.94 -8.49 -0.83
N LEU A 58 -1.89 -7.15 -0.85
CA LEU A 58 -1.97 -6.29 0.34
C LEU A 58 -3.36 -5.67 0.54
N VAL A 59 -4.26 -5.79 -0.44
CA VAL A 59 -5.60 -5.18 -0.38
C VAL A 59 -6.38 -5.67 0.83
N GLU A 60 -6.36 -6.98 1.09
CA GLU A 60 -7.08 -7.59 2.21
C GLU A 60 -6.52 -7.12 3.56
N ASP A 61 -5.19 -7.15 3.72
CA ASP A 61 -4.50 -6.71 4.93
C ASP A 61 -4.73 -5.20 5.21
N VAL A 62 -4.67 -4.36 4.18
CA VAL A 62 -4.91 -2.91 4.30
C VAL A 62 -6.37 -2.64 4.65
N ASN A 63 -7.33 -3.31 4.02
CA ASN A 63 -8.75 -3.17 4.33
C ASN A 63 -9.06 -3.60 5.77
N HIS A 64 -8.44 -4.68 6.25
CA HIS A 64 -8.58 -5.11 7.63
C HIS A 64 -7.99 -4.09 8.62
N GLN A 65 -6.86 -3.45 8.30
CA GLN A 65 -6.32 -2.35 9.11
C GLN A 65 -7.17 -1.09 9.09
N LEU A 66 -7.65 -0.66 7.92
CA LEU A 66 -8.57 0.49 7.78
C LEU A 66 -9.84 0.26 8.60
N SER A 67 -10.42 -0.93 8.53
CA SER A 67 -11.61 -1.30 9.32
C SER A 67 -11.32 -1.28 10.82
N ARG A 68 -10.16 -1.79 11.25
CA ARG A 68 -9.72 -1.73 12.66
C ARG A 68 -9.51 -0.30 13.17
N ARG A 69 -9.08 0.61 12.31
CA ARG A 69 -8.91 2.04 12.63
C ARG A 69 -10.22 2.82 12.60
N GLY A 70 -11.33 2.20 12.17
CA GLY A 70 -12.63 2.86 12.03
C GLY A 70 -12.73 3.73 10.78
N CYS A 71 -11.80 3.58 9.82
CA CYS A 71 -11.88 4.27 8.55
C CYS A 71 -13.03 3.66 7.72
N SER A 72 -13.96 4.50 7.26
CA SER A 72 -15.09 4.04 6.42
C SER A 72 -14.69 3.78 4.98
N TYR A 73 -13.47 4.16 4.60
CA TYR A 73 -12.92 3.88 3.28
C TYR A 73 -12.41 2.44 3.21
N GLN A 74 -12.81 1.73 2.17
CA GLN A 74 -12.33 0.40 1.85
C GLN A 74 -11.86 0.39 0.40
N VAL A 75 -10.70 -0.20 0.16
CA VAL A 75 -10.17 -0.42 -1.17
C VAL A 75 -11.06 -1.45 -1.87
N CYS A 76 -11.92 -0.96 -2.74
CA CYS A 76 -12.83 -1.78 -3.51
C CYS A 76 -12.29 -1.88 -4.94
N ARG A 77 -11.26 -2.70 -5.16
CA ARG A 77 -10.85 -3.01 -6.53
C ARG A 77 -11.95 -3.89 -7.15
N PRO A 78 -12.42 -3.60 -8.37
CA PRO A 78 -13.21 -4.59 -9.09
C PRO A 78 -12.30 -5.82 -9.20
N VAL A 79 -12.74 -6.95 -8.63
CA VAL A 79 -12.15 -8.24 -8.95
C VAL A 79 -12.22 -8.33 -10.47
N SER A 80 -11.09 -8.12 -11.15
CA SER A 80 -11.01 -8.45 -12.56
C SER A 80 -11.01 -9.97 -12.59
N SER A 81 -12.21 -10.53 -12.54
CA SER A 81 -12.51 -11.88 -12.96
C SER A 81 -12.09 -11.97 -14.42
N ARG A 82 -10.82 -12.34 -14.63
CA ARG A 82 -10.31 -12.76 -15.93
C ARG A 82 -10.91 -14.13 -16.23
N HIS A 83 -11.81 -14.12 -17.19
CA HIS A 83 -12.22 -15.25 -18.02
C HIS A 83 -11.09 -15.62 -18.99
#